data_AF-A0A2K6UYV7-F1
#
_entry.id   AF-A0A2K6UYV7-F1
#
_cell.length_a   1.000
_cell.length_b   1.000
_cell.length_c   1.000
_cell.angle_alpha   90.00
_cell.angle_beta   90.00
_cell.angle_gamma   90.00
#
_symmetry.space_group_name_H-M   'P 1'
#
loop_
_entity.id
_entity.type
_entity.pdbx_description
1 polymer ?
#
loop_
_entity_poly.entity_id
_entity_poly.type
_entity_poly.pdbx_seq_one_letter_code
_entity_poly.pdbx_strand_id
1 'polypeptide(L)'
;FFTGWWIIIDAAVIYSPMEDFNHSYHACGVIATIAFLMINAVSNGQVRGDSYSEGCLGQTGARIWLFIGFMLAFGSLIASMWILFGGYVAKEKVVVYPGIAVFFQNAFIFFGGLVFKFGRTEDLWQ
;
A
#
# COMPACT_ATOMS: atom_id res chain seq x y z
N PHE A 1 -6.82 0.54 5.40
CA PHE A 1 -5.91 1.71 5.47
C PHE A 1 -5.63 2.11 6.92
N PHE A 2 -6.59 2.72 7.63
CA PHE A 2 -6.38 3.20 9.01
C PHE A 2 -5.89 2.12 9.99
N THR A 3 -6.51 0.94 9.94
CA THR A 3 -6.11 -0.23 10.73
C THR A 3 -4.65 -0.63 10.50
N GLY A 4 -4.14 -0.51 9.27
CA GLY A 4 -2.75 -0.83 8.96
C GLY A 4 -1.76 0.11 9.66
N TRP A 5 -2.06 1.42 9.71
CA TRP A 5 -1.23 2.39 10.41
C TRP A 5 -1.31 2.24 11.93
N TRP A 6 -2.46 1.87 12.47
CA TRP A 6 -2.59 1.59 13.91
C TRP A 6 -1.75 0.40 14.36
N ILE A 7 -1.75 -0.68 13.59
CA ILE A 7 -0.99 -1.89 13.90
C ILE A 7 0.53 -1.62 13.91
N ILE A 8 1.04 -0.84 12.96
CA ILE A 8 2.47 -0.54 12.94
C ILE A 8 2.88 0.42 14.06
N ILE A 9 2.01 1.35 14.45
CA ILE A 9 2.28 2.27 15.57
C ILE A 9 2.36 1.48 16.88
N ASP A 10 1.42 0.56 17.12
CA ASP A 10 1.46 -0.34 18.26
C ASP A 10 2.79 -1.12 18.32
N ALA A 11 3.20 -1.74 17.21
CA ALA A 11 4.48 -2.45 17.13
C ALA A 11 5.69 -1.54 17.35
N ALA A 12 5.69 -0.32 16.80
CA ALA A 12 6.80 0.63 16.95
C ALA A 12 6.97 1.14 18.39
N VAL A 13 5.86 1.28 19.14
CA VAL A 13 5.88 1.71 20.54
C VAL A 13 6.42 0.60 21.45
N ILE A 14 6.04 -0.66 21.20
CA ILE A 14 6.47 -1.80 22.02
C ILE A 14 7.93 -2.18 21.69
N TYR A 15 8.30 -2.14 20.40
CA TYR A 15 9.60 -2.60 19.89
C TYR A 15 10.42 -1.42 19.36
N SER A 16 10.75 -0.48 20.24
CA SER A 16 11.55 0.71 19.88
C SER A 16 13.03 0.41 19.55
N PRO A 17 13.71 -0.60 20.12
CA PRO A 17 15.11 -0.87 19.77
C PRO A 17 15.28 -1.36 18.33
N MET A 18 16.32 -0.87 17.63
CA MET A 18 16.61 -1.27 16.24
C MET A 18 16.95 -2.77 16.07
N GLU A 19 17.38 -3.43 17.15
CA GLU A 19 17.58 -4.87 17.24
C GLU A 19 16.29 -5.63 16.96
N ASP A 20 15.21 -5.20 17.61
CA ASP A 20 13.90 -5.84 17.53
C ASP A 20 13.19 -5.41 16.25
N PHE A 21 13.21 -4.11 15.96
CA PHE A 21 12.51 -3.53 14.83
C PHE A 21 13.35 -2.49 14.09
N ASN A 22 13.83 -2.87 12.90
CA ASN A 22 14.62 -1.97 12.08
C ASN A 22 13.73 -0.86 11.49
N HIS A 23 14.06 0.40 11.77
CA HIS A 23 13.33 1.57 11.29
C HIS A 23 13.17 1.62 9.75
N SER A 24 14.06 0.98 9.00
CA SER A 24 14.00 0.89 7.54
C SER A 24 12.74 0.15 7.07
N TYR A 25 12.17 -0.74 7.89
CA TYR A 25 10.96 -1.48 7.54
C TYR A 25 9.70 -0.60 7.48
N HIS A 26 9.71 0.58 8.09
CA HIS A 26 8.63 1.57 7.93
C HIS A 26 8.50 2.08 6.49
N ALA A 27 9.61 2.12 5.73
CA ALA A 27 9.58 2.58 4.34
C ALA A 27 8.61 1.75 3.49
N CYS A 28 8.46 0.46 3.79
CA CYS A 28 7.55 -0.43 3.11
C CYS A 28 6.09 0.05 3.23
N GLY A 29 5.62 0.36 4.45
CA GLY A 29 4.27 0.88 4.68
C GLY A 29 4.04 2.29 4.11
N VAL A 30 5.08 3.13 4.07
CA VAL A 30 5.03 4.46 3.42
C VAL A 30 4.84 4.30 1.91
N ILE A 31 5.60 3.42 1.25
CA ILE A 31 5.46 3.14 -0.18
C ILE A 31 4.05 2.60 -0.49
N ALA A 32 3.51 1.70 0.34
CA ALA A 32 2.14 1.21 0.21
C ALA A 32 1.11 2.36 0.28
N THR A 33 1.35 3.35 1.13
CA THR A 33 0.47 4.52 1.28
C THR A 33 0.54 5.45 0.07
N ILE A 34 1.74 5.69 -0.47
CA ILE A 34 1.90 6.44 -1.72
C ILE A 34 1.17 5.71 -2.86
N ALA A 35 1.35 4.41 -2.98
CA ALA A 35 0.66 3.59 -3.96
C ALA A 35 -0.88 3.67 -3.82
N PHE A 36 -1.38 3.60 -2.59
CA PHE A 36 -2.80 3.79 -2.27
C PHE A 36 -3.31 5.14 -2.79
N LEU A 37 -2.59 6.24 -2.53
CA LEU A 37 -2.98 7.57 -3.01
C LEU A 37 -2.92 7.66 -4.54
N MET A 38 -1.87 7.12 -5.16
CA MET A 38 -1.73 7.13 -6.63
C MET A 38 -2.89 6.42 -7.33
N ILE A 39 -3.27 5.23 -6.86
CA ILE A 39 -4.35 4.43 -7.45
C ILE A 39 -5.70 5.12 -7.29
N ASN A 40 -5.95 5.70 -6.11
CA ASN A 40 -7.25 6.28 -5.77
C ASN A 40 -7.42 7.74 -6.19
N ALA A 41 -6.33 8.45 -6.55
CA ALA A 41 -6.39 9.80 -7.09
C ALA A 41 -6.91 9.85 -8.54
N VAL A 42 -6.82 8.76 -9.29
CA VAL A 42 -7.31 8.65 -10.67
C VAL A 42 -8.76 8.16 -10.66
N SER A 43 -9.69 8.86 -11.32
CA SER A 43 -11.10 8.41 -11.43
C SER A 43 -11.24 7.24 -12.40
N ASN A 44 -12.33 6.46 -12.32
CA ASN A 44 -12.53 5.36 -13.28
C ASN A 44 -12.87 5.90 -14.68
N GLY A 45 -13.62 7.01 -14.77
CA GLY A 45 -13.89 7.72 -16.02
C GLY A 45 -12.64 8.19 -16.77
N GLN A 46 -11.59 8.65 -16.07
CA GLN A 46 -10.31 9.02 -16.69
C GLN A 46 -9.58 7.83 -17.32
N VAL A 47 -9.77 6.62 -16.77
CA VAL A 47 -9.18 5.39 -17.32
C VAL A 47 -9.97 4.90 -18.52
N ARG A 48 -11.30 5.01 -18.46
CA ARG A 48 -12.22 4.62 -19.55
C ARG A 48 -12.18 5.56 -20.75
N GLY A 49 -11.81 6.82 -20.52
CA GLY A 49 -11.79 7.85 -21.57
C GLY A 49 -13.11 8.61 -21.67
N ASP A 50 -13.98 8.52 -20.66
CA ASP A 50 -15.28 9.20 -20.62
C ASP A 50 -15.15 10.70 -20.28
N SER A 51 -13.94 11.18 -20.00
CA SER A 51 -13.67 12.58 -19.66
C SER A 51 -13.40 13.41 -20.92
N TYR A 52 -14.25 14.42 -21.17
CA TYR A 52 -14.08 15.42 -22.24
C TYR A 52 -12.88 16.38 -22.05
N SER A 53 -12.11 16.23 -20.97
CA SER A 53 -10.93 17.04 -20.67
C SER A 53 -9.67 16.22 -20.92
N GLU A 54 -9.06 16.42 -22.09
CA GLU A 54 -7.70 15.99 -22.36
C GLU A 54 -6.71 16.84 -21.54
N GLY A 55 -6.40 16.40 -20.33
CA GLY A 55 -5.22 16.90 -19.63
C GLY A 55 -3.93 16.60 -20.41
N CYS A 56 -2.81 17.21 -20.02
CA CYS A 56 -1.53 17.20 -20.77
C CYS A 56 -0.95 15.81 -21.17
N LEU A 57 -1.39 14.71 -20.54
CA LEU A 57 -1.00 13.33 -20.86
C LEU A 57 -2.19 12.41 -21.25
N GLY A 58 -3.41 12.95 -21.24
CA GLY A 58 -4.64 12.24 -21.59
C GLY A 58 -4.86 10.91 -20.86
N GLN A 59 -5.57 10.00 -21.52
CA GLN A 59 -5.89 8.65 -21.02
C GLN A 59 -4.64 7.78 -20.82
N THR A 60 -3.62 7.96 -21.66
CA THR A 60 -2.35 7.20 -21.59
C THR A 60 -1.59 7.51 -20.31
N GLY A 61 -1.53 8.79 -19.90
CA GLY A 61 -0.92 9.21 -18.64
C GLY A 61 -1.61 8.60 -17.42
N ALA A 62 -2.95 8.60 -17.40
CA ALA A 62 -3.73 8.00 -16.32
C ALA A 62 -3.45 6.49 -16.18
N ARG A 63 -3.29 5.77 -17.31
CA ARG A 63 -2.94 4.34 -17.31
C ARG A 63 -1.53 4.09 -16.80
N ILE A 64 -0.54 4.87 -17.24
CA ILE A 64 0.85 4.76 -16.75
C ILE A 64 0.91 5.05 -15.24
N TRP A 65 0.21 6.11 -14.79
CA TRP A 65 0.14 6.46 -13.37
C TRP A 65 -0.46 5.33 -12.53
N LEU A 66 -1.58 4.74 -12.98
CA LEU A 66 -2.18 3.58 -12.32
C LEU A 66 -1.26 2.37 -12.32
N PHE A 67 -0.58 2.11 -13.44
CA PHE A 67 0.35 0.99 -13.55
C PHE A 67 1.49 1.11 -12.53
N ILE A 68 2.12 2.29 -12.42
CA ILE A 68 3.15 2.55 -11.41
C ILE A 68 2.56 2.39 -10.00
N GLY A 69 1.35 2.91 -9.76
CA GLY A 69 0.65 2.74 -8.49
C GLY A 69 0.48 1.27 -8.10
N PHE A 70 0.02 0.43 -9.02
CA PHE A 70 -0.11 -1.02 -8.78
C PHE A 70 1.25 -1.70 -8.60
N MET A 71 2.27 -1.35 -9.38
CA MET A 71 3.62 -1.89 -9.18
C MET A 71 4.16 -1.60 -7.78
N LEU A 72 3.99 -0.36 -7.29
CA LEU A 72 4.39 0.03 -5.94
C LEU A 72 3.59 -0.74 -4.87
N ALA A 73 2.28 -0.91 -5.08
CA ALA A 73 1.40 -1.62 -4.16
C ALA A 73 1.77 -3.12 -4.04
N PHE A 74 2.02 -3.80 -5.17
CA PHE A 74 2.47 -5.19 -5.17
C PHE A 74 3.91 -5.31 -4.64
N GLY A 75 4.79 -4.40 -5.03
CA GLY A 75 6.18 -4.37 -4.57
C GLY A 75 6.27 -4.21 -3.06
N SER A 76 5.48 -3.33 -2.46
CA SER A 76 5.45 -3.17 -1.00
C SER A 76 4.88 -4.42 -0.31
N LEU A 77 3.84 -5.04 -0.86
CA LEU A 77 3.27 -6.27 -0.30
C LEU A 77 4.29 -7.42 -0.31
N ILE A 78 4.98 -7.64 -1.43
CA ILE A 78 6.02 -8.67 -1.56
C ILE A 78 7.19 -8.37 -0.61
N ALA A 79 7.64 -7.12 -0.55
CA ALA A 79 8.70 -6.71 0.37
C ALA A 79 8.31 -6.94 1.84
N SER A 80 7.07 -6.65 2.23
CA SER A 80 6.57 -6.92 3.58
C SER A 80 6.53 -8.41 3.91
N MET A 81 6.21 -9.25 2.93
CA MET A 81 6.26 -10.71 3.05
C MET A 81 7.70 -11.20 3.28
N TRP A 82 8.65 -10.64 2.54
CA TRP A 82 10.07 -10.93 2.73
C TRP A 82 10.57 -10.47 4.11
N ILE A 83 10.14 -9.30 4.58
CA ILE A 83 10.50 -8.81 5.93
C ILE A 83 10.00 -9.79 6.99
N LEU A 84 8.75 -10.25 6.92
CA LEU A 84 8.19 -11.23 7.85
C LEU A 84 9.00 -12.54 7.84
N PHE A 85 9.12 -13.18 6.68
CA PHE A 85 9.72 -14.51 6.62
C PHE A 85 11.25 -14.48 6.65
N GLY A 86 11.90 -13.64 5.85
CA GLY A 86 13.36 -13.55 5.79
C GLY A 86 13.99 -12.74 6.92
N GLY A 87 13.28 -11.75 7.46
CA GLY A 87 13.78 -10.87 8.53
C GLY A 87 13.53 -11.39 9.94
N TYR A 88 12.42 -12.11 10.17
CA TYR A 88 12.02 -12.58 11.50
C TYR A 88 11.96 -14.11 11.59
N VAL A 89 11.18 -14.77 10.73
CA VAL A 89 10.92 -16.23 10.85
C VAL A 89 12.17 -17.07 10.56
N ALA A 90 12.82 -16.86 9.42
CA ALA A 90 14.01 -17.62 9.00
C ALA A 90 15.26 -17.29 9.84
N LYS A 91 15.24 -16.17 10.56
CA LYS A 91 16.29 -15.78 11.51
C LYS A 91 16.00 -16.23 12.94
N GLU A 92 14.89 -16.95 13.15
CA GLU A 92 14.47 -17.48 14.46
C GLU A 92 14.48 -16.42 15.57
N LYS A 93 14.06 -15.18 15.24
CA LYS A 93 13.96 -14.13 16.25
C LYS A 93 12.97 -14.53 17.33
N VAL A 94 13.34 -14.29 18.59
CA VAL A 94 12.47 -14.55 19.77
C VAL A 94 11.13 -13.82 19.64
N VAL A 95 11.16 -12.61 19.07
CA VAL A 95 9.97 -11.80 18.82
C VAL A 95 9.75 -11.64 17.31
N VAL A 96 8.64 -12.20 16.82
CA VAL A 96 8.24 -12.14 15.39
C VAL A 96 7.17 -11.07 15.12
N TYR A 97 6.53 -10.54 16.17
CA TYR A 97 5.41 -9.60 16.06
C TYR A 97 5.67 -8.38 15.17
N PRO A 98 6.84 -7.69 15.21
CA PRO A 98 7.10 -6.57 14.31
C PRO A 98 7.03 -6.95 12.82
N GLY A 99 7.52 -8.14 12.46
CA GLY A 99 7.40 -8.65 11.09
C GLY A 99 5.95 -8.87 10.68
N ILE A 100 5.13 -9.41 11.59
CA ILE A 100 3.70 -9.63 11.38
C ILE A 100 2.97 -8.29 11.20
N ALA A 101 3.30 -7.30 12.03
CA ALA A 101 2.73 -5.96 11.97
C ALA A 101 3.04 -5.26 10.63
N VAL A 102 4.28 -5.34 10.14
CA VAL A 102 4.67 -4.78 8.82
C VAL A 102 3.89 -5.44 7.68
N PHE A 103 3.73 -6.75 7.72
CA PHE A 103 2.94 -7.47 6.72
C PHE A 103 1.47 -7.06 6.73
N PHE A 104 0.83 -7.06 7.91
CA PHE A 104 -0.57 -6.66 8.04
C PHE A 104 -0.80 -5.19 7.70
N GLN A 105 0.13 -4.30 8.02
CA GLN A 105 0.08 -2.90 7.58
C GLN A 105 -0.06 -2.82 6.06
N ASN A 106 0.85 -3.48 5.33
CA ASN A 106 0.85 -3.48 3.87
C ASN A 106 -0.40 -4.14 3.28
N ALA A 107 -0.81 -5.28 3.83
CA ALA A 107 -2.03 -5.97 3.40
C ALA A 107 -3.29 -5.10 3.58
N PHE A 108 -3.48 -4.48 4.75
CA PHE A 108 -4.65 -3.63 5.00
C PHE A 108 -4.66 -2.32 4.23
N ILE A 109 -3.49 -1.78 3.88
CA ILE A 109 -3.39 -0.63 2.97
C ILE A 109 -3.72 -1.06 1.55
N PHE A 110 -3.16 -2.19 1.08
CA PHE A 110 -3.40 -2.74 -0.25
C PHE A 110 -4.88 -3.08 -0.48
N PHE A 111 -5.47 -3.94 0.36
CA PHE A 111 -6.87 -4.34 0.22
C PHE A 111 -7.81 -3.16 0.44
N GLY A 112 -7.51 -2.28 1.41
CA GLY A 112 -8.28 -1.05 1.61
C GLY A 112 -8.25 -0.15 0.37
N GLY A 113 -7.12 -0.08 -0.33
CA GLY A 113 -6.99 0.63 -1.60
C GLY A 113 -7.80 0.04 -2.73
N LEU A 114 -7.80 -1.30 -2.86
CA LEU A 114 -8.62 -1.98 -3.87
C LEU A 114 -10.12 -1.78 -3.61
N VAL A 115 -10.54 -1.92 -2.35
CA VAL A 115 -11.93 -1.68 -1.96
C VAL A 115 -12.33 -0.23 -2.22
N PHE A 116 -11.47 0.75 -1.94
CA PHE A 116 -11.76 2.16 -2.23
C PHE A 116 -11.86 2.43 -3.74
N LYS A 117 -10.97 1.83 -4.54
CA LYS A 117 -10.93 2.01 -6.00
C LYS A 117 -12.13 1.38 -6.70
N PHE A 118 -12.45 0.14 -6.34
CA PHE A 118 -13.46 -0.68 -7.04
C PHE A 118 -14.82 -0.70 -6.35
N GLY A 119 -14.88 -0.40 -5.06
CA GLY A 119 -16.14 -0.31 -4.30
C GLY A 119 -16.83 1.04 -4.42
N ARG A 120 -16.19 2.05 -5.02
CA ARG A 120 -16.84 3.33 -5.30
C ARG A 120 -17.82 3.15 -6.46
N THR A 121 -19.11 3.17 -6.16
CA THR A 121 -20.17 3.33 -7.16
C THR A 121 -20.05 4.74 -7.73
N GLU A 122 -19.43 4.85 -8.91
CA GLU A 122 -19.63 6.03 -9.75
C GLU A 122 -21.01 5.84 -10.36
N ASP A 123 -22.06 6.26 -9.66
CA ASP A 123 -23.41 6.30 -10.22
C ASP A 123 -23.33 7.08 -11.53
N LEU A 124 -23.45 6.33 -12.62
CA LEU A 124 -23.70 6.83 -13.95
C LEU A 124 -25.09 7.48 -13.88
N TRP A 125 -25.13 8.78 -13.56
CA TRP A 125 -26.27 9.62 -13.92
C TRP A 125 -26.25 9.84 -15.44
N GLN A 126 -26.37 8.73 -16.18
CA GLN A 126 -26.68 8.67 -17.61
C GLN A 126 -27.89 7.76 -17.80
#